data_AF-A0AAV7RPX8-F1
#
_entry.id   AF-A0AAV7RPX8-F1
#
_cell.length_a   1.000
_cell.length_b   1.000
_cell.length_c   1.000
_cell.angle_alpha   90.00
_cell.angle_beta   90.00
_cell.angle_gamma   90.00
#
_symmetry.space_group_name_H-M   'P 1'
#
loop_
_entity.id
_entity.type
_entity.pdbx_description
1 polymer ?
#
loop_
_entity_poly.entity_id
_entity_poly.type
_entity_poly.pdbx_seq_one_letter_code
_entity_poly.pdbx_strand_id
1 'polypeptide(L)'
;MENGVTSTPQDQILTPQAKGNMDKLDTILKKIRDYRQAIENRLGMITMEINIMKDDQTKLSDRLKQTESTVAEILLTHNDNKNDFERLQQQMEILQERVEDAEGRSLRNNIRIIGLPEGKEGSDQTQYIKTWLQSIAKDRLSVHFVVERAHCIPGTKPVPGAPARPVIARILSY
;
A
#
# COMPACT_ATOMS: atom_id res chain seq x y z
N MET A 1 -64.37 -26.64 97.70
CA MET A 1 -65.01 -26.79 96.38
C MET A 1 -63.86 -26.71 95.39
N GLU A 2 -63.35 -27.90 95.02
CA GLU A 2 -63.48 -28.47 93.66
C GLU A 2 -62.64 -27.68 92.63
N ASN A 3 -61.89 -28.22 91.67
CA ASN A 3 -61.46 -29.55 91.20
C ASN A 3 -60.62 -29.22 89.93
N GLY A 4 -59.70 -30.11 89.48
CA GLY A 4 -59.22 -30.13 88.08
C GLY A 4 -57.71 -29.97 87.89
N VAL A 5 -56.93 -31.06 87.84
CA VAL A 5 -56.49 -31.77 86.59
C VAL A 5 -55.40 -30.96 85.85
N THR A 6 -54.12 -31.18 86.15
CA THR A 6 -53.14 -32.02 85.40
C THR A 6 -53.23 -31.80 83.88
N SER A 7 -52.23 -31.27 83.17
CA SER A 7 -50.98 -31.96 82.85
C SER A 7 -49.90 -31.00 82.28
N THR A 8 -48.77 -30.92 82.98
CA THR A 8 -47.47 -30.41 82.51
C THR A 8 -46.85 -31.38 81.48
N PRO A 9 -45.99 -30.94 80.54
CA PRO A 9 -45.67 -31.66 79.31
C PRO A 9 -44.95 -32.99 79.55
N GLN A 10 -45.41 -34.06 78.88
CA GLN A 10 -44.60 -35.27 78.72
C GLN A 10 -43.43 -34.95 77.77
N ASP A 11 -42.27 -34.64 78.35
CA ASP A 11 -40.99 -34.86 77.68
C ASP A 11 -40.85 -36.36 77.39
N GLN A 12 -41.23 -36.77 76.19
CA GLN A 12 -40.89 -38.08 75.67
C GLN A 12 -39.36 -38.15 75.53
N ILE A 13 -38.71 -38.84 76.47
CA ILE A 13 -37.29 -39.19 76.36
C ILE A 13 -37.14 -40.10 75.13
N LEU A 14 -36.70 -39.54 74.00
CA LEU A 14 -36.34 -40.33 72.82
C LEU A 14 -35.30 -41.38 73.23
N THR A 15 -35.44 -42.61 72.74
CA THR A 15 -34.41 -43.64 72.93
C THR A 15 -33.06 -43.14 72.42
N PRO A 16 -31.92 -43.49 73.04
CA PRO A 16 -30.60 -43.00 72.63
C PRO A 16 -30.29 -43.20 71.14
N GLN A 17 -30.85 -44.26 70.55
CA GLN A 17 -30.78 -44.55 69.12
C GLN A 17 -31.59 -43.57 68.24
N ALA A 18 -32.79 -43.18 68.68
CA ALA A 18 -33.62 -42.22 67.97
C ALA A 18 -33.02 -40.80 68.02
N LYS A 19 -32.38 -40.42 69.14
CA LYS A 19 -31.65 -39.16 69.27
C LYS A 19 -30.39 -39.12 68.38
N GLY A 20 -29.60 -40.19 68.36
CA GLY A 20 -28.45 -40.29 67.45
C GLY A 20 -28.82 -40.35 65.95
N ASN A 21 -30.04 -40.79 65.62
CA ASN A 21 -30.57 -40.72 64.26
C ASN A 21 -31.05 -39.31 63.88
N MET A 22 -31.65 -38.56 64.83
CA MET A 22 -31.99 -37.14 64.67
C MET A 22 -30.74 -36.28 64.42
N ASP A 23 -29.66 -36.48 65.19
CA ASP A 23 -28.42 -35.71 65.01
C ASP A 23 -27.77 -35.96 63.63
N LYS A 24 -27.85 -37.20 63.12
CA LYS A 24 -27.41 -37.54 61.76
C LYS A 24 -28.28 -36.88 60.69
N LEU A 25 -29.59 -36.86 60.89
CA LEU A 25 -30.54 -36.19 59.98
C LEU A 25 -30.26 -34.69 59.91
N ASP A 26 -30.06 -34.03 61.05
CA ASP A 26 -29.72 -32.60 61.11
C ASP A 26 -28.39 -32.31 60.42
N THR A 27 -27.41 -33.20 60.58
CA THR A 27 -26.11 -33.10 59.89
C THR A 27 -26.27 -33.21 58.37
N ILE A 28 -27.12 -34.11 57.88
CA ILE A 28 -27.41 -34.26 56.44
C ILE A 28 -28.15 -33.02 55.91
N LEU A 29 -29.17 -32.54 56.62
CA LEU A 29 -29.93 -31.34 56.22
C LEU A 29 -29.04 -30.10 56.16
N LYS A 30 -28.10 -29.95 57.10
CA LYS A 30 -27.10 -28.88 57.07
C LYS A 30 -26.23 -28.98 55.81
N LYS A 31 -25.68 -30.16 55.50
CA LYS A 31 -24.86 -30.38 54.30
C LYS A 31 -25.64 -30.09 53.01
N ILE A 32 -26.91 -30.49 52.93
CA ILE A 32 -27.77 -30.19 51.77
C ILE A 32 -27.95 -28.68 51.60
N ARG A 33 -28.17 -27.94 52.70
CA ARG A 33 -28.28 -26.48 52.66
C ARG A 33 -26.99 -25.82 52.21
N ASP A 34 -25.84 -26.28 52.73
CA ASP A 34 -24.52 -25.77 52.37
C ASP A 34 -24.22 -26.02 50.88
N TYR A 35 -24.50 -27.23 50.37
CA TYR A 35 -24.33 -27.54 48.95
C TYR A 35 -25.27 -26.72 48.07
N ARG A 36 -26.53 -26.54 48.48
CA ARG A 36 -27.48 -25.70 47.75
C ARG A 36 -26.96 -24.27 47.61
N GLN A 37 -26.49 -23.66 48.71
CA GLN A 37 -25.94 -22.31 48.67
C GLN A 37 -24.69 -22.22 47.79
N ALA A 38 -23.81 -23.22 47.84
CA ALA A 38 -22.63 -23.26 46.99
C ALA A 38 -22.98 -23.36 45.49
N ILE A 39 -24.00 -24.15 45.14
CA ILE A 39 -24.51 -24.26 43.76
C ILE A 39 -25.11 -22.93 43.32
N GLU A 40 -25.97 -22.30 44.13
CA GLU A 40 -26.57 -21.00 43.82
C GLU A 40 -25.50 -19.92 43.57
N ASN A 41 -24.46 -19.87 44.42
CA ASN A 41 -23.34 -18.94 44.24
C ASN A 41 -22.59 -19.19 42.93
N ARG A 42 -22.26 -20.46 42.61
CA ARG A 42 -21.56 -20.81 41.37
C ARG A 42 -22.40 -20.50 40.13
N LEU A 43 -23.70 -20.75 40.17
CA LEU A 43 -24.62 -20.39 39.08
C LEU A 43 -24.71 -18.88 38.87
N GLY A 44 -24.68 -18.10 39.95
CA GLY A 44 -24.58 -16.64 39.87
C GLY A 44 -23.30 -16.17 39.18
N MET A 45 -22.15 -16.76 39.54
CA MET A 45 -20.86 -16.45 38.91
C MET A 45 -20.85 -16.80 37.42
N ILE A 46 -21.32 -17.99 37.04
CA ILE A 46 -21.42 -18.42 35.63
C ILE A 46 -22.33 -17.45 34.84
N THR A 47 -23.44 -17.03 35.44
CA THR A 47 -24.35 -16.06 34.79
C THR A 47 -23.66 -14.72 34.54
N MET A 48 -22.84 -14.25 35.49
CA MET A 48 -22.07 -13.03 35.33
C MET A 48 -21.02 -13.16 34.22
N GLU A 49 -20.26 -14.25 34.19
CA GLU A 49 -19.29 -14.53 33.13
C GLU A 49 -19.94 -14.62 31.74
N ILE A 50 -21.10 -15.26 31.63
CA ILE A 50 -21.88 -15.32 30.37
C ILE A 50 -22.28 -13.93 29.89
N ASN A 51 -22.71 -13.04 30.80
CA ASN A 51 -23.07 -11.68 30.43
C ASN A 51 -21.87 -10.87 29.95
N ILE A 52 -20.70 -11.04 30.58
CA ILE A 52 -19.44 -10.41 30.14
C ILE A 52 -19.05 -10.93 28.75
N MET A 53 -19.06 -12.25 28.54
CA MET A 53 -18.77 -12.84 27.23
C MET A 53 -19.72 -12.34 26.14
N LYS A 54 -21.00 -12.17 26.46
CA LYS A 54 -22.00 -11.64 25.52
C LYS A 54 -21.71 -10.19 25.13
N ASP A 55 -21.29 -9.37 26.08
CA ASP A 55 -20.88 -7.98 25.83
C ASP A 55 -19.63 -7.93 24.94
N ASP A 56 -18.60 -8.72 25.26
CA ASP A 56 -17.40 -8.83 24.44
C ASP A 56 -17.70 -9.35 23.02
N GLN A 57 -18.60 -10.32 22.90
CA GLN A 57 -19.05 -10.82 21.60
C GLN A 57 -19.74 -9.74 20.77
N THR A 58 -20.54 -8.89 21.41
CA THR A 58 -21.21 -7.76 20.73
C THR A 58 -20.18 -6.75 20.22
N LYS A 59 -19.23 -6.36 21.07
CA LYS A 59 -18.13 -5.46 20.70
C LYS A 59 -17.28 -6.01 19.55
N LEU A 60 -16.97 -7.31 19.57
CA LEU A 60 -16.22 -7.96 18.49
C LEU A 60 -17.04 -7.97 17.19
N SER A 61 -18.34 -8.22 17.26
CA SER A 61 -19.22 -8.19 16.08
C SER A 61 -19.26 -6.80 15.44
N ASP A 62 -19.32 -5.74 16.25
CA ASP A 62 -19.34 -4.36 15.74
C ASP A 62 -18.00 -3.98 15.10
N ARG A 63 -16.87 -4.34 15.74
CA ARG A 63 -15.54 -4.13 15.16
C ARG A 63 -15.34 -4.91 13.86
N LEU A 64 -15.89 -6.12 13.77
CA LEU A 64 -15.82 -6.93 12.55
C LEU A 64 -16.57 -6.24 11.40
N LYS A 65 -17.81 -5.79 11.64
CA LYS A 65 -18.59 -5.04 10.63
C LYS A 65 -17.87 -3.78 10.16
N GLN A 66 -17.27 -3.03 11.09
CA GLN A 66 -16.50 -1.84 10.73
C GLN A 66 -15.30 -2.21 9.84
N THR A 67 -14.57 -3.26 10.20
CA THR A 67 -13.42 -3.74 9.43
C THR A 67 -13.84 -4.19 8.03
N GLU A 68 -14.93 -4.95 7.91
CA GLU A 68 -15.48 -5.40 6.62
C GLU A 68 -15.87 -4.20 5.73
N SER A 69 -16.52 -3.18 6.31
CA SER A 69 -16.88 -1.96 5.58
C SER A 69 -15.65 -1.20 5.10
N THR A 70 -14.62 -1.06 5.93
CA THR A 70 -13.38 -0.39 5.54
C THR A 70 -12.64 -1.16 4.45
N VAL A 71 -12.60 -2.50 4.53
CA VAL A 71 -12.00 -3.33 3.47
C VAL A 71 -12.76 -3.17 2.16
N ALA A 72 -14.10 -3.12 2.19
CA ALA A 72 -14.89 -2.89 0.99
C ALA A 72 -14.55 -1.53 0.32
N GLU A 73 -14.43 -0.46 1.10
CA GLU A 73 -14.05 0.86 0.61
C GLU A 73 -12.62 0.88 0.03
N ILE A 74 -11.67 0.24 0.71
CA ILE A 74 -10.29 0.10 0.22
C ILE A 74 -10.24 -0.65 -1.12
N LEU A 75 -11.03 -1.72 -1.28
CA LEU A 75 -11.06 -2.47 -2.54
C LEU A 75 -11.61 -1.65 -3.71
N LEU A 76 -12.65 -0.83 -3.47
CA LEU A 76 -13.19 0.08 -4.47
C LEU A 76 -12.13 1.11 -4.90
N THR A 77 -11.55 1.82 -3.94
CA THR A 77 -10.53 2.84 -4.21
C THR A 77 -9.27 2.25 -4.86
N HIS A 78 -8.87 1.03 -4.47
CA HIS A 78 -7.76 0.31 -5.10
C HIS A 78 -8.05 0.01 -6.57
N ASN A 79 -9.26 -0.44 -6.88
CA ASN A 79 -9.65 -0.74 -8.27
C ASN A 79 -9.67 0.53 -9.13
N ASP A 80 -10.19 1.64 -8.60
CA ASP A 80 -10.19 2.93 -9.30
C ASP A 80 -8.77 3.43 -9.56
N ASN A 81 -7.91 3.40 -8.54
CA ASN A 81 -6.50 3.75 -8.66
C ASN A 81 -5.77 2.87 -9.67
N LYS A 82 -6.07 1.57 -9.71
CA LYS A 82 -5.50 0.64 -10.69
C LYS A 82 -5.89 1.02 -12.11
N ASN A 83 -7.18 1.31 -12.35
CA ASN A 83 -7.66 1.73 -13.68
C ASN A 83 -7.01 3.04 -14.12
N ASP A 84 -6.88 4.00 -13.21
CA ASP A 84 -6.22 5.27 -13.48
C ASP A 84 -4.73 5.09 -13.77
N PHE A 85 -4.05 4.19 -13.05
CA PHE A 85 -2.64 3.85 -13.31
C PHE A 85 -2.45 3.23 -14.70
N GLU A 86 -3.29 2.27 -15.08
CA GLU A 86 -3.25 1.65 -16.41
C GLU A 86 -3.47 2.69 -17.52
N ARG A 87 -4.43 3.60 -17.33
CA ARG A 87 -4.68 4.70 -18.28
C ARG A 87 -3.48 5.64 -18.39
N LEU A 88 -2.87 6.02 -17.27
CA LEU A 88 -1.69 6.89 -17.25
C LEU A 88 -0.48 6.22 -17.90
N GLN A 89 -0.30 4.91 -17.68
CA GLN A 89 0.78 4.15 -18.31
C GLN A 89 0.64 4.11 -19.84
N GLN A 90 -0.58 3.86 -20.35
CA GLN A 90 -0.87 3.92 -21.79
C GLN A 90 -0.62 5.31 -22.37
N GLN A 91 -1.06 6.37 -21.67
CA GLN A 91 -0.81 7.74 -22.11
C GLN A 91 0.69 8.06 -22.14
N MET A 92 1.45 7.57 -21.16
CA MET A 92 2.89 7.76 -21.10
C MET A 92 3.61 7.07 -22.27
N GLU A 93 3.23 5.84 -22.61
CA GLU A 93 3.77 5.11 -23.76
C GLU A 93 3.48 5.85 -25.09
N ILE A 94 2.23 6.29 -25.29
CA ILE A 94 1.86 7.09 -26.47
C ILE A 94 2.66 8.39 -26.54
N LEU A 95 2.84 9.08 -25.41
CA LEU A 95 3.61 10.33 -25.37
C LEU A 95 5.10 10.08 -25.66
N GLN A 96 5.67 8.97 -25.18
CA GLN A 96 7.05 8.59 -25.49
C GLN A 96 7.24 8.35 -26.99
N GLU A 97 6.35 7.57 -27.62
CA GLU A 97 6.41 7.32 -29.07
C GLU A 97 6.29 8.63 -29.86
N ARG A 98 5.38 9.53 -29.44
CA ARG A 98 5.20 10.83 -30.09
C ARG A 98 6.41 11.74 -29.92
N VAL A 99 7.07 11.70 -28.77
CA VAL A 99 8.30 12.46 -28.53
C VAL A 99 9.43 11.90 -29.40
N GLU A 100 9.59 10.58 -29.46
CA GLU A 100 10.60 9.93 -30.31
C GLU A 100 10.41 10.27 -31.80
N ASP A 101 9.16 10.18 -32.32
CA ASP A 101 8.86 10.58 -33.70
C ASP A 101 9.12 12.07 -33.93
N ALA A 102 8.73 12.95 -32.99
CA ALA A 102 8.95 14.39 -33.11
C ALA A 102 10.44 14.75 -33.09
N GLU A 103 11.22 14.14 -32.20
CA GLU A 103 12.68 14.29 -32.15
C GLU A 103 13.32 13.76 -33.43
N GLY A 104 12.92 12.57 -33.89
CA GLY A 104 13.39 11.97 -35.14
C GLY A 104 13.15 12.90 -36.34
N ARG A 105 11.94 13.46 -36.48
CA ARG A 105 11.61 14.40 -37.55
C ARG A 105 12.37 15.72 -37.43
N SER A 106 12.53 16.23 -36.21
CA SER A 106 13.24 17.49 -35.95
C SER A 106 14.75 17.37 -36.26
N LEU A 107 15.33 16.22 -35.95
CA LEU A 107 16.75 15.91 -36.10
C LEU A 107 17.10 15.25 -37.43
N ARG A 108 16.13 14.80 -38.24
CA ARG A 108 16.35 14.13 -39.53
C ARG A 108 17.32 14.87 -40.46
N ASN A 109 17.25 16.19 -40.42
CA ASN A 109 18.05 17.08 -41.27
C ASN A 109 19.36 17.53 -40.62
N ASN A 110 19.64 17.08 -39.40
CA ASN A 110 20.85 17.40 -38.68
C ASN A 110 21.88 16.26 -38.87
N ILE A 111 23.08 16.61 -39.32
CA ILE A 111 24.22 15.70 -39.40
C ILE A 111 25.23 16.03 -38.30
N ARG A 112 25.85 14.99 -37.73
CA ARG A 112 26.94 15.13 -36.75
C ARG A 112 28.26 14.70 -37.39
N ILE A 113 29.18 15.63 -37.50
CA ILE A 113 30.50 15.42 -38.11
C ILE A 113 31.54 15.36 -36.99
N ILE A 114 32.42 14.35 -37.03
CA ILE A 114 33.45 14.11 -36.00
C ILE A 114 34.82 14.16 -36.68
N GLY A 115 35.82 14.75 -36.01
CA GLY A 115 37.20 14.76 -36.48
C GLY A 115 37.55 15.91 -37.43
N LEU A 116 36.70 16.92 -37.57
CA LEU A 116 37.05 18.16 -38.26
C LEU A 116 38.07 18.96 -37.45
N PRO A 117 39.23 19.36 -38.02
CA PRO A 117 40.27 20.06 -37.27
C PRO A 117 39.81 21.45 -36.81
N GLU A 118 39.91 21.71 -35.51
CA GLU A 118 39.46 22.98 -34.93
C GLU A 118 40.29 24.17 -35.40
N GLY A 119 39.62 25.29 -35.67
CA GLY A 119 40.27 26.55 -36.04
C GLY A 119 40.56 26.70 -37.54
N LYS A 120 40.32 25.68 -38.37
CA LYS A 120 40.34 25.82 -39.84
C LYS A 120 39.03 26.38 -40.41
N GLU A 121 38.00 26.44 -39.60
CA GLU A 121 36.63 26.81 -39.97
C GLU A 121 36.48 28.31 -40.24
N GLY A 122 37.43 29.14 -39.78
CA GLY A 122 37.38 30.60 -39.93
C GLY A 122 36.25 31.23 -39.13
N SER A 123 35.71 32.35 -39.62
CA SER A 123 34.59 33.07 -39.00
C SER A 123 33.21 32.53 -39.39
N ASP A 124 33.12 31.72 -40.45
CA ASP A 124 31.85 31.20 -40.98
C ASP A 124 31.91 29.67 -41.11
N GLN A 125 31.48 29.01 -40.04
CA GLN A 125 31.44 27.55 -39.97
C GLN A 125 30.45 26.95 -40.99
N THR A 126 29.40 27.68 -41.35
CA THR A 126 28.38 27.21 -42.32
C THR A 126 28.98 27.09 -43.72
N GLN A 127 29.71 28.11 -44.18
CA GLN A 127 30.42 28.06 -45.46
C GLN A 127 31.51 26.98 -45.47
N TYR A 128 32.28 26.87 -44.39
CA TYR A 128 33.30 25.83 -44.26
C TYR A 128 32.72 24.42 -44.42
N ILE A 129 31.63 24.10 -43.71
CA ILE A 129 30.97 22.80 -43.83
C ILE A 129 30.38 22.59 -45.22
N LYS A 130 29.83 23.63 -45.86
CA LYS A 130 29.32 23.53 -47.24
C LYS A 130 30.42 23.14 -48.22
N THR A 131 31.56 23.83 -48.19
CA THR A 131 32.71 23.53 -49.06
C THR A 131 33.31 22.15 -48.74
N TRP A 132 33.41 21.81 -47.46
CA TRP A 132 33.90 20.49 -47.04
C TRP A 132 33.00 19.36 -47.55
N LEU A 133 31.68 19.47 -47.40
CA LEU A 133 30.70 18.51 -47.92
C LEU A 133 30.80 18.36 -49.44
N GLN A 134 30.92 19.47 -50.19
CA GLN A 134 31.13 19.44 -51.64
C GLN A 134 32.42 18.69 -52.01
N SER A 135 33.50 18.90 -51.26
CA SER A 135 34.80 18.25 -51.52
C SER A 135 34.76 16.73 -51.34
N ILE A 136 34.00 16.24 -50.34
CA ILE A 136 33.91 14.80 -50.04
C ILE A 136 32.85 14.09 -50.88
N ALA A 137 31.73 14.77 -51.16
CA ALA A 137 30.59 14.13 -51.81
C ALA A 137 30.67 14.20 -53.34
N LYS A 138 31.48 15.11 -53.91
CA LYS A 138 31.63 15.30 -55.36
C LYS A 138 30.26 15.29 -56.05
N ASP A 139 30.03 14.37 -56.98
CA ASP A 139 28.81 14.26 -57.78
C ASP A 139 27.63 13.60 -57.05
N ARG A 140 27.81 13.17 -55.80
CA ARG A 140 26.77 12.48 -55.02
C ARG A 140 25.84 13.41 -54.26
N LEU A 141 26.18 14.70 -54.17
CA LEU A 141 25.35 15.71 -53.53
C LEU A 141 24.75 16.60 -54.62
N SER A 142 23.44 16.88 -54.52
CA SER A 142 22.80 17.89 -55.38
C SER A 142 23.59 19.19 -55.31
N VAL A 143 23.81 19.86 -56.44
CA VAL A 143 24.51 21.16 -56.47
C VAL A 143 23.80 22.22 -55.61
N HIS A 144 22.52 22.01 -55.31
CA HIS A 144 21.64 22.98 -54.66
C HIS A 144 21.43 22.81 -53.16
N PHE A 145 22.16 21.91 -52.48
CA PHE A 145 21.97 21.76 -51.03
C PHE A 145 22.37 23.02 -50.25
N VAL A 146 21.62 23.33 -49.19
CA VAL A 146 21.85 24.49 -48.32
C VAL A 146 22.16 24.01 -46.91
N VAL A 147 23.28 24.48 -46.37
CA VAL A 147 23.58 24.37 -44.94
C VAL A 147 22.93 25.58 -44.26
N GLU A 148 21.91 25.33 -43.43
CA GLU A 148 21.16 26.38 -42.73
C GLU A 148 21.98 26.94 -41.57
N ARG A 149 22.57 26.03 -40.79
CA ARG A 149 23.39 26.35 -39.63
C ARG A 149 24.42 25.26 -39.42
N ALA A 150 25.62 25.64 -39.04
CA ALA A 150 26.65 24.75 -38.55
C ALA A 150 27.26 25.32 -37.27
N HIS A 151 27.43 24.48 -36.26
CA HIS A 151 28.08 24.88 -35.02
C HIS A 151 28.83 23.70 -34.38
N CYS A 152 29.98 23.98 -33.78
CA CYS A 152 30.62 23.04 -32.84
C CYS A 152 29.73 22.83 -31.62
N ILE A 153 29.73 21.62 -31.05
CA ILE A 153 29.09 21.35 -29.76
C ILE A 153 29.63 22.33 -28.71
N PRO A 154 28.76 22.97 -27.89
CA PRO A 154 29.19 23.88 -26.84
C PRO A 154 30.18 23.22 -25.88
N GLY A 155 31.24 23.94 -25.51
CA GLY A 155 32.29 23.44 -24.60
C GLY A 155 33.60 24.20 -24.73
N THR A 156 34.54 23.96 -23.81
CA THR A 156 35.89 24.52 -23.89
C THR A 156 36.63 23.96 -25.10
N LYS A 157 37.43 24.82 -25.75
CA LYS A 157 38.28 24.41 -26.86
C LYS A 157 39.23 23.29 -26.39
N PRO A 158 39.33 22.15 -27.09
CA PRO A 158 40.27 21.09 -26.75
C PRO A 158 41.71 21.61 -26.82
N VAL A 159 42.57 21.06 -25.95
CA VAL A 159 44.01 21.33 -26.01
C VAL A 159 44.61 20.82 -27.33
N PRO A 160 45.71 21.41 -27.82
CA PRO A 160 46.38 20.92 -29.02
C PRO A 160 46.71 19.42 -28.89
N GLY A 161 46.23 18.61 -29.83
CA GLY A 161 46.39 17.14 -29.84
C GLY A 161 45.23 16.35 -29.24
N ALA A 162 44.27 16.99 -28.56
CA ALA A 162 43.03 16.35 -28.14
C ALA A 162 42.00 16.25 -29.30
N PRO A 163 41.01 15.35 -29.22
CA PRO A 163 39.98 15.22 -30.25
C PRO A 163 39.20 16.52 -30.45
N ALA A 164 38.97 16.88 -31.71
CA ALA A 164 38.17 18.05 -32.04
C ALA A 164 36.69 17.87 -31.66
N ARG A 165 36.02 18.97 -31.29
CA ARG A 165 34.59 18.95 -30.96
C ARG A 165 33.77 18.55 -32.19
N PRO A 166 32.75 17.70 -32.01
CA PRO A 166 31.84 17.39 -33.11
C PRO A 166 31.13 18.65 -33.60
N VAL A 167 30.89 18.72 -34.90
CA VAL A 167 30.10 19.76 -35.54
C VAL A 167 28.70 19.22 -35.79
N ILE A 168 27.68 19.99 -35.41
CA ILE A 168 26.29 19.74 -35.77
C ILE A 168 25.93 20.71 -36.89
N ALA A 169 25.57 20.17 -38.05
CA ALA A 169 25.11 20.96 -39.18
C ALA A 169 23.67 20.57 -39.54
N ARG A 170 22.83 21.56 -39.80
CA ARG A 170 21.47 21.35 -40.32
C ARG A 170 21.46 21.61 -41.81
N ILE A 171 21.01 20.62 -42.56
CA ILE A 171 20.90 20.64 -44.01
C ILE A 171 19.43 20.86 -44.35
N LEU A 172 19.12 21.93 -45.08
CA LEU A 172 17.79 22.05 -45.65
C LEU A 172 17.69 21.02 -46.79
N SER A 173 16.65 20.18 -46.73
CA SER A 173 16.46 19.11 -47.70
C SER A 173 16.39 19.67 -49.12
N TYR A 174 17.21 19.02 -49.96
CA TYR A 174 17.12 18.68 -51.39
C TYR A 174 15.90 19.13 -52.17
#